data_AF-A0A7S3KZU8-F1
#
_entry.id   AF-A0A7S3KZU8-F1
#
_cell.length_a   1.000
_cell.length_b   1.000
_cell.length_c   1.000
_cell.angle_alpha   90.00
_cell.angle_beta   90.00
_cell.angle_gamma   90.00
#
_symmetry.space_group_name_H-M   'P 1'
#
loop_
_entity.id
_entity.type
_entity.pdbx_description
1 polymer ?
#
loop_
_entity_poly.entity_id
_entity_poly.type
_entity_poly.pdbx_seq_one_letter_code
_entity_poly.pdbx_strand_id
1 'polypeptide(L)'
;STFVKMKLAVLASLLASAAAFAPAKQASTSTALNAFENEVGAQVPLGYWDPLGLVADGDQEKFDRLRYVELKHGRICMLGVVGYLVNKAGIYLPGDIDYSGTKFSDLGSGWDASFAVPVPGALQVLAFVGFLELAVMKDVTGTGEFPGDFRNGALDFGWDTFDEETKLKKRAIELNQGRAAQMGMLALMVHDKLGNVDDLLGWLP
;
A
#
# COMPACT_ATOMS: atom_id res chain seq x y z
N SER A 1 -17.32 4.59 -78.69
CA SER A 1 -17.75 4.77 -77.29
C SER A 1 -17.40 3.58 -76.37
N THR A 2 -17.39 2.34 -76.86
CA THR A 2 -17.08 1.11 -76.09
C THR A 2 -15.60 0.93 -75.68
N PHE A 3 -14.65 1.38 -76.51
CA PHE A 3 -13.20 1.22 -76.24
C PHE A 3 -12.70 2.03 -75.03
N VAL A 4 -13.34 3.17 -74.74
CA VAL A 4 -13.00 4.03 -73.59
C VAL A 4 -13.49 3.40 -72.27
N LYS A 5 -14.67 2.76 -72.28
CA LYS A 5 -15.23 2.06 -71.12
C LYS A 5 -14.37 0.84 -70.71
N MET A 6 -13.80 0.12 -71.67
CA MET A 6 -12.94 -1.03 -71.38
C MET A 6 -11.59 -0.64 -70.75
N LYS A 7 -11.01 0.50 -71.17
CA LYS A 7 -9.78 1.04 -70.56
C LYS A 7 -9.99 1.59 -69.15
N LEU A 8 -11.15 2.21 -68.89
CA LEU A 8 -11.52 2.68 -67.55
C LEU A 8 -11.75 1.53 -66.55
N ALA A 9 -12.32 0.40 -67.00
CA ALA A 9 -12.55 -0.76 -66.15
C ALA A 9 -11.24 -1.43 -65.67
N VAL A 10 -10.22 -1.49 -66.54
CA VAL A 10 -8.91 -2.05 -66.19
C VAL A 10 -8.14 -1.13 -65.24
N LEU A 11 -8.29 0.19 -65.38
CA LEU A 11 -7.67 1.15 -64.45
C LEU A 11 -8.29 1.07 -63.05
N ALA A 12 -9.61 0.85 -62.97
CA ALA A 12 -10.33 0.73 -61.70
C ALA A 12 -9.98 -0.57 -60.94
N SER A 13 -9.76 -1.69 -61.63
CA SER A 13 -9.36 -2.95 -60.98
C SER A 13 -7.94 -2.91 -60.41
N LEU A 14 -7.02 -2.18 -61.05
CA LEU A 14 -5.66 -1.98 -60.54
C LEU A 14 -5.61 -1.07 -59.30
N LEU A 15 -6.45 -0.02 -59.26
CA LEU A 15 -6.58 0.85 -58.09
C LEU A 15 -7.21 0.14 -56.89
N ALA A 16 -8.18 -0.76 -57.13
CA ALA A 16 -8.79 -1.57 -56.07
C ALA A 16 -7.81 -2.57 -55.44
N SER A 17 -6.86 -3.09 -56.23
CA SER A 17 -5.84 -4.02 -55.73
C SER A 17 -4.81 -3.33 -54.82
N ALA A 18 -4.50 -2.05 -55.04
CA ALA A 18 -3.56 -1.29 -54.20
C ALA A 18 -4.13 -0.92 -52.82
N ALA A 19 -5.45 -0.69 -52.71
CA ALA A 19 -6.08 -0.36 -51.43
C ALA A 19 -6.21 -1.57 -50.48
N ALA A 20 -6.27 -2.80 -51.03
CA ALA A 20 -6.39 -4.03 -50.25
C ALA A 20 -5.09 -4.47 -49.56
N PHE A 21 -3.94 -3.89 -49.95
CA PHE A 21 -2.62 -4.15 -49.35
C PHE A 21 -2.05 -2.94 -48.60
N ALA A 22 -2.87 -1.93 -48.29
CA ALA A 22 -2.45 -0.87 -47.40
C ALA A 22 -2.20 -1.46 -46.00
N PRO A 23 -1.03 -1.21 -45.37
CA PRO A 23 -0.80 -1.67 -44.00
C PRO A 23 -1.86 -1.02 -43.11
N ALA A 24 -2.74 -1.85 -42.55
CA ALA A 24 -3.65 -1.39 -41.52
C ALA A 24 -2.79 -0.75 -40.43
N LYS A 25 -3.03 0.52 -40.12
CA LYS A 25 -2.45 1.14 -38.93
C LYS A 25 -2.96 0.31 -37.76
N GLN A 26 -2.13 -0.62 -37.28
CA GLN A 26 -2.37 -1.32 -36.05
C GLN A 26 -2.47 -0.22 -35.00
N ALA A 27 -3.68 0.04 -34.51
CA ALA A 27 -3.87 0.89 -33.36
C ALA A 27 -2.92 0.31 -32.30
N SER A 28 -1.96 1.11 -31.86
CA SER A 28 -1.14 0.75 -30.72
C SER A 28 -2.13 0.58 -29.58
N THR A 29 -2.43 -0.68 -29.23
CA THR A 29 -2.95 -0.99 -27.92
C THR A 29 -1.92 -0.40 -26.97
N SER A 30 -2.26 0.71 -26.31
CA SER A 30 -1.49 1.19 -25.18
C SER A 30 -1.40 0.00 -24.24
N THR A 31 -0.23 -0.60 -24.15
CA THR A 31 0.01 -1.61 -23.13
C THR A 31 -0.36 -0.95 -21.81
N ALA A 32 -1.26 -1.57 -21.06
CA ALA A 32 -1.73 -1.12 -19.75
C ALA A 32 -0.57 -0.86 -18.74
N LEU A 33 0.65 -1.24 -19.12
CA LEU A 33 1.90 -0.83 -18.49
C LEU A 33 1.98 0.69 -18.25
N ASN A 34 1.52 1.56 -19.15
CA ASN A 34 1.65 3.01 -18.97
C ASN A 34 0.64 3.66 -17.98
N ALA A 35 -0.36 2.92 -17.48
CA ALA A 35 -1.48 3.53 -16.74
C ALA A 35 -1.10 3.96 -15.31
N PHE A 36 -0.17 3.25 -14.67
CA PHE A 36 0.13 3.43 -13.23
C PHE A 36 1.61 3.73 -12.93
N GLU A 37 2.45 3.96 -13.94
CA GLU A 37 3.89 4.21 -13.75
C GLU A 37 4.19 5.53 -13.04
N ASN A 38 3.28 6.50 -13.12
CA ASN A 38 3.42 7.82 -12.49
C ASN A 38 2.70 7.92 -11.13
N GLU A 39 2.10 6.83 -10.66
CA GLU A 39 1.39 6.83 -9.38
C GLU A 39 2.34 6.82 -8.19
N VAL A 40 1.86 7.37 -7.06
CA VAL A 40 2.60 7.42 -5.80
C VAL A 40 3.12 6.02 -5.47
N GLY A 41 4.41 5.85 -5.18
CA GLY A 41 4.98 4.54 -4.80
C GLY A 41 5.72 3.78 -5.90
N ALA A 42 5.61 4.17 -7.16
CA ALA A 42 6.59 3.80 -8.18
C ALA A 42 7.85 4.67 -7.96
N GLN A 43 8.90 4.09 -7.38
CA GLN A 43 10.13 4.82 -7.05
C GLN A 43 11.37 4.02 -7.45
N VAL A 44 12.43 4.76 -7.77
CA VAL A 44 13.78 4.21 -7.95
C VAL A 44 14.17 3.47 -6.66
N PRO A 45 14.76 2.25 -6.71
CA PRO A 45 15.42 1.62 -7.86
C PRO A 45 14.54 0.79 -8.79
N LEU A 46 13.32 0.40 -8.39
CA LEU A 46 12.51 -0.55 -9.16
C LEU A 46 11.52 0.11 -10.13
N GLY A 47 11.11 1.35 -9.86
CA GLY A 47 10.07 2.03 -10.65
C GLY A 47 8.72 1.33 -10.51
N TYR A 48 8.05 1.09 -11.63
CA TYR A 48 6.81 0.33 -11.68
C TYR A 48 7.08 -1.17 -11.45
N TRP A 49 6.45 -1.74 -10.42
CA TRP A 49 6.67 -3.11 -9.99
C TRP A 49 5.35 -3.87 -9.85
N ASP A 50 4.94 -4.57 -10.91
CA ASP A 50 3.82 -5.51 -10.92
C ASP A 50 4.20 -6.81 -11.66
N PRO A 51 4.97 -7.72 -11.02
CA PRO A 51 5.42 -8.95 -11.66
C PRO A 51 4.28 -9.97 -11.87
N LEU A 52 3.16 -9.82 -11.15
CA LEU A 52 2.02 -10.74 -11.19
C LEU A 52 0.87 -10.21 -12.06
N GLY A 53 1.00 -9.00 -12.62
CA GLY A 53 -0.03 -8.38 -13.44
C GLY A 53 -1.32 -8.11 -12.67
N LEU A 54 -1.25 -7.83 -11.38
CA LEU A 54 -2.42 -7.61 -10.53
C LEU A 54 -3.26 -6.42 -10.98
N VAL A 55 -2.65 -5.43 -11.63
CA VAL A 55 -3.34 -4.23 -12.15
C VAL A 55 -3.22 -4.09 -13.67
N ALA A 56 -2.81 -5.17 -14.36
CA ALA A 56 -2.66 -5.20 -15.81
C ALA A 56 -3.98 -4.98 -16.57
N ASP A 57 -5.12 -5.24 -15.93
CA ASP A 57 -6.45 -5.04 -16.51
C ASP A 57 -6.87 -3.56 -16.57
N GLY A 58 -6.11 -2.65 -15.95
CA GLY A 58 -6.39 -1.21 -15.94
C GLY A 58 -7.57 -0.79 -15.07
N ASP A 59 -8.07 -1.67 -14.20
CA ASP A 59 -9.19 -1.39 -13.30
C ASP A 59 -8.74 -0.47 -12.14
N GLN A 60 -9.18 0.79 -12.20
CA GLN A 60 -8.89 1.82 -11.20
C GLN A 60 -9.46 1.45 -9.81
N GLU A 61 -10.66 0.87 -9.74
CA GLU A 61 -11.28 0.52 -8.46
C GLU A 61 -10.47 -0.56 -7.74
N LYS A 62 -9.97 -1.53 -8.51
CA LYS A 62 -9.06 -2.56 -8.00
C LYS A 62 -7.74 -1.95 -7.52
N PHE A 63 -7.16 -0.99 -8.26
CA PHE A 63 -5.95 -0.29 -7.84
C PHE A 63 -6.15 0.49 -6.54
N ASP A 64 -7.23 1.29 -6.43
CA ASP A 64 -7.52 2.09 -5.24
C ASP A 64 -7.75 1.21 -4.00
N ARG A 65 -8.42 0.07 -4.18
CA ARG A 65 -8.60 -0.92 -3.12
C ARG A 65 -7.27 -1.55 -2.71
N LEU A 66 -6.44 -1.97 -3.66
CA LEU A 66 -5.12 -2.53 -3.38
C LEU A 66 -4.22 -1.51 -2.66
N ARG A 67 -4.28 -0.24 -3.08
CA ARG A 67 -3.59 0.86 -2.43
C ARG A 67 -4.03 1.06 -0.99
N TYR A 68 -5.34 1.04 -0.75
CA TYR A 68 -5.90 1.14 0.60
C TYR A 68 -5.43 -0.01 1.50
N VAL A 69 -5.48 -1.23 0.97
CA VAL A 69 -5.01 -2.43 1.67
C VAL A 69 -3.52 -2.34 2.00
N GLU A 70 -2.69 -1.94 1.03
CA GLU A 70 -1.25 -1.75 1.21
C GLU A 70 -0.95 -0.72 2.31
N LEU A 71 -1.63 0.42 2.28
CA LEU A 71 -1.45 1.49 3.27
C LEU A 71 -1.87 1.04 4.67
N LYS A 72 -3.00 0.33 4.80
CA LYS A 72 -3.47 -0.18 6.10
C LYS A 72 -2.47 -1.17 6.70
N HIS A 73 -2.00 -2.13 5.92
CA HIS A 73 -0.98 -3.08 6.38
C HIS A 73 0.34 -2.37 6.71
N GLY A 74 0.77 -1.43 5.87
CA GLY A 74 1.98 -0.63 6.11
C GLY A 74 1.92 0.13 7.44
N ARG A 75 0.82 0.82 7.74
CA ARG A 75 0.62 1.54 9.01
C ARG A 75 0.64 0.62 10.23
N ILE A 76 -0.03 -0.53 10.15
CA ILE A 76 -0.03 -1.53 11.22
C ILE A 76 1.39 -2.04 11.46
N CYS A 77 2.14 -2.37 10.41
CA CYS A 77 3.50 -2.84 10.54
C CYS A 77 4.47 -1.76 11.04
N MET A 78 4.31 -0.50 10.64
CA MET A 78 5.13 0.61 11.15
C MET A 78 4.98 0.75 12.67
N LEU A 79 3.74 0.79 13.18
CA LEU A 79 3.47 0.82 14.62
C LEU A 79 3.99 -0.44 15.32
N GLY A 80 3.81 -1.60 14.69
CA GLY A 80 4.29 -2.86 15.21
C GLY A 80 5.81 -2.91 15.38
N VAL A 81 6.59 -2.49 14.38
CA VAL A 81 8.06 -2.51 14.45
C VAL A 81 8.55 -1.57 15.55
N VAL A 82 8.02 -0.34 15.61
CA VAL A 82 8.38 0.61 16.67
C VAL A 82 8.02 0.04 18.04
N GLY A 83 6.81 -0.51 18.20
CA GLY A 83 6.38 -1.13 19.45
C GLY A 83 7.27 -2.31 19.87
N TYR A 84 7.64 -3.19 18.95
CA TYR A 84 8.54 -4.30 19.22
C TYR A 84 9.92 -3.81 19.69
N LEU A 85 10.52 -2.85 18.98
CA LEU A 85 11.83 -2.30 19.33
C LEU A 85 11.84 -1.57 20.68
N VAL A 86 10.80 -0.78 20.97
CA VAL A 86 10.64 -0.07 22.25
C VAL A 86 10.51 -1.07 23.41
N ASN A 87 9.70 -2.12 23.25
CA ASN A 87 9.57 -3.17 24.26
C ASN A 87 10.87 -3.97 24.43
N LYS A 88 11.59 -4.27 23.34
CA LYS A 88 12.89 -4.96 23.41
C LYS A 88 13.95 -4.11 24.09
N ALA A 89 13.91 -2.79 23.94
CA ALA A 89 14.78 -1.84 24.65
C ALA A 89 14.48 -1.70 26.15
N GLY A 90 13.51 -2.45 26.69
CA GLY A 90 13.13 -2.39 28.10
C GLY A 90 12.37 -1.12 28.51
N ILE A 91 11.83 -0.37 27.55
CA ILE A 91 11.09 0.86 27.83
C ILE A 91 9.61 0.50 28.06
N TYR A 92 9.24 0.38 29.32
CA TYR A 92 7.88 0.07 29.74
C TYR A 92 7.20 1.27 30.40
N LEU A 93 5.87 1.28 30.36
CA LEU A 93 5.08 2.22 31.15
C LEU A 93 5.28 1.93 32.65
N PRO A 94 5.46 2.95 33.50
CA PRO A 94 5.55 2.74 34.93
C PRO A 94 4.17 2.36 35.49
N GLY A 95 4.09 1.23 36.21
CA GLY A 95 2.90 0.81 36.93
C GLY A 95 2.48 -0.64 36.66
N ASP A 96 1.27 -0.96 37.11
CA ASP A 96 0.67 -2.28 36.96
C ASP A 96 -0.35 -2.27 35.81
N ILE A 97 -0.36 -3.32 35.00
CA ILE A 97 -1.33 -3.50 33.91
C ILE A 97 -2.72 -3.87 34.43
N ASP A 98 -2.79 -4.43 35.63
CA ASP A 98 -4.01 -4.88 36.26
C ASP A 98 -4.07 -4.48 37.74
N TYR A 99 -5.25 -4.60 38.34
CA TYR A 99 -5.45 -4.37 39.76
C TYR A 99 -4.87 -5.50 40.64
N SER A 100 -4.34 -6.57 40.04
CA SER A 100 -3.70 -7.70 40.74
C SER A 100 -2.19 -7.50 40.95
N GLY A 101 -1.60 -6.43 40.42
CA GLY A 101 -0.20 -6.07 40.64
C GLY A 101 0.78 -6.63 39.61
N THR A 102 0.29 -7.08 38.44
CA THR A 102 1.15 -7.48 37.33
C THR A 102 1.80 -6.24 36.73
N LYS A 103 3.14 -6.14 36.74
CA LYS A 103 3.83 -4.96 36.19
C LYS A 103 3.96 -5.04 34.67
N PHE A 104 4.04 -3.89 34.02
CA PHE A 104 4.33 -3.85 32.58
C PHE A 104 5.71 -4.44 32.22
N SER A 105 6.67 -4.40 33.14
CA SER A 105 7.98 -5.05 32.97
C SER A 105 7.91 -6.58 32.93
N ASP A 106 6.89 -7.16 33.56
CA ASP A 106 6.81 -8.61 33.78
C ASP A 106 6.21 -9.34 32.58
N LEU A 107 5.63 -8.60 31.62
CA LEU A 107 5.10 -9.10 30.35
C LEU A 107 6.22 -9.56 29.39
N GLY A 108 7.46 -9.09 29.62
CA GLY A 108 8.60 -9.37 28.76
C GLY A 108 8.60 -8.59 27.45
N SER A 109 9.31 -9.12 26.45
CA SER A 109 9.41 -8.56 25.09
C SER A 109 9.25 -9.67 24.07
N GLY A 110 8.86 -9.34 22.85
CA GLY A 110 8.72 -10.32 21.77
C GLY A 110 7.27 -10.66 21.44
N TRP A 111 7.08 -11.67 20.59
CA TRP A 111 5.76 -12.14 20.22
C TRP A 111 5.01 -12.73 21.41
N ASP A 112 5.72 -13.39 22.32
CA ASP A 112 5.11 -14.05 23.48
C ASP A 112 4.52 -13.06 24.49
N ALA A 113 5.03 -11.82 24.53
CA ALA A 113 4.44 -10.74 25.34
C ALA A 113 2.99 -10.43 24.91
N SER A 114 2.63 -10.66 23.63
CA SER A 114 1.27 -10.45 23.13
C SER A 114 0.25 -11.42 23.77
N PHE A 115 0.70 -12.61 24.17
CA PHE A 115 -0.14 -13.59 24.87
C PHE A 115 -0.09 -13.45 26.39
N ALA A 116 0.90 -12.73 26.92
CA ALA A 116 1.02 -12.45 28.35
C ALA A 116 0.04 -11.36 28.82
N VAL A 117 -0.50 -10.55 27.90
CA VAL A 117 -1.48 -9.51 28.23
C VAL A 117 -2.76 -10.15 28.78
N PRO A 118 -3.31 -9.65 29.92
CA PRO A 118 -4.57 -10.13 30.47
C PRO A 118 -5.71 -10.07 29.44
N VAL A 119 -6.43 -11.19 29.29
CA VAL A 119 -7.52 -11.35 28.30
C VAL A 119 -8.56 -10.21 28.34
N PRO A 120 -9.01 -9.71 29.51
CA PRO A 120 -9.95 -8.59 29.56
C PRO A 120 -9.38 -7.31 28.94
N GLY A 121 -8.09 -7.02 29.16
CA GLY A 121 -7.41 -5.85 28.59
C GLY A 121 -7.23 -6.00 27.08
N ALA A 122 -6.81 -7.18 26.62
CA ALA A 122 -6.69 -7.46 25.19
C ALA A 122 -8.04 -7.31 24.46
N LEU A 123 -9.13 -7.77 25.07
CA LEU A 123 -10.47 -7.63 24.50
C LEU A 123 -10.94 -6.17 24.43
N GLN A 124 -10.60 -5.34 25.43
CA GLN A 124 -10.90 -3.90 25.40
C GLN A 124 -10.18 -3.21 24.24
N VAL A 125 -8.89 -3.53 24.02
CA VAL A 125 -8.12 -2.99 22.89
C VAL A 125 -8.73 -3.44 21.57
N LEU A 126 -9.07 -4.73 21.42
CA LEU A 126 -9.68 -5.25 20.21
C LEU A 126 -11.05 -4.63 19.94
N ALA A 127 -11.89 -4.46 20.96
CA ALA A 127 -13.20 -3.82 20.84
C ALA A 127 -13.06 -2.34 20.46
N PHE A 128 -12.10 -1.63 21.05
CA PHE A 128 -11.84 -0.23 20.73
C PHE A 128 -11.30 -0.06 19.30
N VAL A 129 -10.33 -0.89 18.89
CA VAL A 129 -9.80 -0.89 17.52
C VAL A 129 -10.88 -1.28 16.51
N GLY A 130 -11.71 -2.28 16.83
CA GLY A 130 -12.85 -2.67 16.00
C GLY A 130 -13.88 -1.54 15.86
N PHE A 131 -14.15 -0.80 16.95
CA PHE A 131 -14.99 0.40 16.89
C PHE A 131 -14.35 1.49 16.02
N LEU A 132 -13.05 1.78 16.18
CA LEU A 132 -12.35 2.75 15.34
C LEU A 132 -12.40 2.35 13.87
N GLU A 133 -12.24 1.07 13.54
CA GLU A 133 -12.31 0.59 12.16
C GLU A 133 -13.71 0.73 11.55
N LEU A 134 -14.77 0.43 12.32
CA LEU A 134 -16.14 0.45 11.81
C LEU A 134 -16.77 1.84 11.80
N ALA A 135 -16.40 2.71 12.75
CA ALA A 135 -17.06 4.00 12.97
C ALA A 135 -16.22 5.22 12.57
N VAL A 136 -14.88 5.15 12.66
CA VAL A 136 -14.00 6.34 12.53
C VAL A 136 -13.09 6.27 11.31
N MET A 137 -12.44 5.14 11.05
CA MET A 137 -11.54 4.91 9.90
C MET A 137 -12.30 4.48 8.64
N LYS A 138 -13.45 5.12 8.43
CA LYS A 138 -14.17 5.08 7.16
C LYS A 138 -14.24 6.50 6.64
N ASP A 139 -14.19 6.65 5.32
CA ASP A 139 -14.55 7.92 4.71
C ASP A 139 -16.05 8.12 4.90
N VAL A 140 -16.42 8.80 5.99
CA VAL A 140 -17.82 9.09 6.36
C VAL A 140 -18.34 10.30 5.58
N THR A 141 -17.45 11.19 5.14
CA THR A 141 -17.79 12.49 4.53
C THR A 141 -17.68 12.50 3.02
N GLY A 142 -17.04 11.49 2.39
CA GLY A 142 -16.78 11.47 0.96
C GLY A 142 -15.79 12.56 0.52
N THR A 143 -15.02 13.08 1.47
CA THR A 143 -14.08 14.20 1.28
C THR A 143 -12.62 13.74 1.31
N GLY A 144 -12.37 12.43 1.35
CA GLY A 144 -11.01 11.90 1.28
C GLY A 144 -10.38 12.23 -0.06
N GLU A 145 -9.33 13.04 -0.08
CA GLU A 145 -8.57 13.35 -1.30
C GLU A 145 -7.84 12.10 -1.84
N PHE A 146 -7.65 11.06 -1.01
CA PHE A 146 -6.98 9.82 -1.38
C PHE A 146 -7.41 8.62 -0.51
N PRO A 147 -7.23 7.38 -0.99
CA PRO A 147 -7.49 6.18 -0.20
C PRO A 147 -6.67 6.16 1.09
N GLY A 148 -7.36 6.19 2.24
CA GLY A 148 -6.74 6.18 3.57
C GLY A 148 -6.51 7.55 4.22
N ASP A 149 -7.11 8.61 3.67
CA ASP A 149 -7.28 9.88 4.36
C ASP A 149 -8.44 9.79 5.38
N PHE A 150 -8.09 9.68 6.66
CA PHE A 150 -9.06 9.61 7.77
C PHE A 150 -9.19 10.92 8.53
N ARG A 151 -8.65 12.03 7.98
CA ARG A 151 -8.71 13.33 8.65
C ARG A 151 -10.14 13.85 8.75
N ASN A 152 -11.04 13.42 7.84
CA ASN A 152 -12.46 13.78 7.79
C ASN A 152 -12.71 15.29 8.03
N GLY A 153 -11.77 16.15 7.61
CA GLY A 153 -11.80 17.60 7.85
C GLY A 153 -11.65 18.07 9.31
N ALA A 154 -11.42 17.17 10.27
CA ALA A 154 -11.39 17.47 11.71
C ALA A 154 -9.98 17.56 12.31
N LEU A 155 -8.98 16.94 11.67
CA LEU A 155 -7.59 16.91 12.14
C LEU A 155 -6.66 17.44 11.06
N ASP A 156 -6.50 18.76 10.99
CA ASP A 156 -5.48 19.40 10.15
C ASP A 156 -4.21 19.66 10.96
N PHE A 157 -3.25 18.74 10.88
CA PHE A 157 -1.88 18.94 11.38
C PHE A 157 -1.05 19.80 10.42
N GLY A 158 -1.66 20.81 9.79
CA GLY A 158 -1.07 21.66 8.75
C GLY A 158 -0.89 20.95 7.41
N TRP A 159 -1.61 19.85 7.17
CA TRP A 159 -1.53 19.10 5.91
C TRP A 159 -2.01 19.94 4.73
N ASP A 160 -3.05 20.76 4.94
CA ASP A 160 -3.65 21.59 3.90
C ASP A 160 -2.77 22.80 3.54
N THR A 161 -1.73 23.07 4.32
CA THR A 161 -0.75 24.16 4.07
C THR A 161 0.43 23.73 3.20
N PHE A 162 0.62 22.43 2.96
CA PHE A 162 1.72 21.93 2.13
C PHE A 162 1.39 22.04 0.64
N ASP A 163 2.43 22.24 -0.16
CA ASP A 163 2.38 22.13 -1.61
C ASP A 163 2.12 20.68 -2.06
N GLU A 164 1.51 20.53 -3.24
CA GLU A 164 1.14 19.23 -3.80
C GLU A 164 2.36 18.31 -4.03
N GLU A 165 3.52 18.86 -4.36
CA GLU A 165 4.76 18.09 -4.53
C GLU A 165 5.23 17.51 -3.18
N THR A 166 5.23 18.31 -2.11
CA THR A 166 5.53 17.82 -0.76
C THR A 166 4.51 16.79 -0.27
N LYS A 167 3.22 16.97 -0.54
CA LYS A 167 2.18 15.97 -0.21
C LYS A 167 2.48 14.64 -0.90
N LEU A 168 2.77 14.66 -2.21
CA LEU A 168 3.14 13.46 -2.97
C LEU A 168 4.40 12.80 -2.40
N LYS A 169 5.44 13.58 -2.12
CA LYS A 169 6.69 13.08 -1.53
C LYS A 169 6.45 12.41 -0.17
N LYS A 170 5.70 13.05 0.73
CA LYS A 170 5.41 12.51 2.07
C LYS A 170 4.57 11.24 2.00
N ARG A 171 3.56 11.18 1.13
CA ARG A 171 2.76 9.96 0.90
C ARG A 171 3.62 8.82 0.37
N ALA A 172 4.57 9.13 -0.51
CA ALA A 172 5.47 8.15 -1.07
C ALA A 172 6.51 7.66 -0.03
N ILE A 173 6.94 8.53 0.89
CA ILE A 173 7.75 8.15 2.06
C ILE A 173 6.94 7.23 2.98
N GLU A 174 5.70 7.59 3.32
CA GLU A 174 4.82 6.77 4.17
C GLU A 174 4.65 5.36 3.60
N LEU A 175 4.35 5.26 2.30
CA LEU A 175 4.18 3.98 1.64
C LEU A 175 5.45 3.12 1.69
N ASN A 176 6.61 3.70 1.41
CA ASN A 176 7.86 2.95 1.42
C ASN A 176 8.31 2.55 2.82
N GLN A 177 8.07 3.39 3.82
CA GLN A 177 8.26 3.02 5.22
C GLN A 177 7.31 1.88 5.62
N GLY A 178 6.07 1.91 5.15
CA GLY A 178 5.11 0.83 5.31
C GLY A 178 5.61 -0.49 4.69
N ARG A 179 6.07 -0.46 3.44
CA ARG A 179 6.64 -1.63 2.73
C ARG A 179 7.86 -2.21 3.46
N ALA A 180 8.79 -1.34 3.87
CA ALA A 180 9.97 -1.76 4.62
C ALA A 180 9.59 -2.33 6.00
N ALA A 181 8.64 -1.71 6.70
CA ALA A 181 8.16 -2.16 8.00
C ALA A 181 7.43 -3.50 7.92
N GLN A 182 6.72 -3.80 6.83
CA GLN A 182 6.11 -5.12 6.63
C GLN A 182 7.17 -6.22 6.60
N MET A 183 8.26 -6.01 5.86
CA MET A 183 9.38 -6.96 5.82
C MET A 183 10.12 -7.03 7.16
N GLY A 184 10.31 -5.88 7.82
CA GLY A 184 10.94 -5.80 9.14
C GLY A 184 10.14 -6.54 10.21
N MET A 185 8.82 -6.33 10.26
CA MET A 185 7.94 -7.02 11.21
C MET A 185 7.93 -8.53 10.95
N LEU A 186 7.84 -8.95 9.69
CA LEU A 186 7.91 -10.37 9.35
C LEU A 186 9.23 -11.00 9.81
N ALA A 187 10.35 -10.31 9.57
CA ALA A 187 11.65 -10.76 10.04
C ALA A 187 11.66 -10.90 11.57
N LEU A 188 11.22 -9.87 12.30
CA LEU A 188 11.16 -9.90 13.76
C LEU A 188 10.31 -11.07 14.27
N MET A 189 9.11 -11.28 13.74
CA MET A 189 8.24 -12.40 14.15
C MET A 189 8.88 -13.77 13.88
N VAL A 190 9.48 -13.96 12.71
CA VAL A 190 10.09 -15.25 12.33
C VAL A 190 11.34 -15.51 13.16
N HIS A 191 12.23 -14.52 13.28
CA HIS A 191 13.45 -14.65 14.05
C HIS A 191 13.19 -14.84 15.55
N ASP A 192 12.10 -14.27 16.08
CA ASP A 192 11.67 -14.45 17.48
C ASP A 192 11.27 -15.91 17.73
N LYS A 193 10.54 -16.52 16.78
CA LYS A 193 10.18 -17.93 16.84
C LYS A 193 11.33 -18.89 16.57
N LEU A 194 12.34 -18.46 15.81
CA LEU A 194 13.58 -19.22 15.65
C LEU A 194 14.54 -19.07 16.82
N GLY A 195 14.29 -18.11 17.74
CA GLY A 195 15.12 -17.87 18.91
C GLY A 195 16.45 -17.17 18.61
N ASN A 196 16.57 -16.49 17.47
CA ASN A 196 17.80 -15.81 17.04
C ASN A 196 17.64 -14.29 16.87
N VAL A 197 16.64 -13.68 17.53
CA VAL A 197 16.45 -12.23 17.50
C VAL A 197 17.65 -11.48 18.07
N ASP A 198 18.31 -12.06 19.07
CA ASP A 198 19.46 -11.41 19.71
C ASP A 198 20.66 -11.28 18.76
N ASP A 199 20.76 -12.11 17.71
CA ASP A 199 21.76 -11.94 16.66
C ASP A 199 21.49 -10.69 15.79
N LEU A 200 20.23 -10.28 15.68
CA LEU A 200 19.80 -9.11 14.91
C LEU A 200 19.74 -7.84 15.75
N LEU A 201 19.35 -7.98 17.02
CA LEU A 201 19.06 -6.88 17.93
C LEU A 201 20.01 -6.84 19.14
N GLY A 202 21.12 -7.56 19.14
CA GLY A 202 22.09 -7.57 20.25
C GLY A 202 22.80 -6.24 20.51
N TRP A 203 22.55 -5.23 19.68
CA TRP A 203 22.96 -3.83 19.92
C TRP A 203 21.96 -3.05 20.79
N LEU A 204 20.74 -3.56 20.98
CA LEU A 204 19.79 -3.03 21.95
C LEU A 204 20.19 -3.49 23.36
N PRO A 205 20.07 -2.61 24.37
CA PRO A 205 20.47 -2.87 25.75
C PRO A 205 19.60 -3.91 26.46
#